data_AF-A0A968FW86-F1
#
_entry.id   AF-A0A968FW86-F1
#
_cell.length_a   1.000
_cell.length_b   1.000
_cell.length_c   1.000
_cell.angle_alpha   90.00
_cell.angle_beta   90.00
_cell.angle_gamma   90.00
#
_symmetry.space_group_name_H-M   'P 1'
#
loop_
_entity.id
_entity.type
_entity.pdbx_description
1 polymer ?
#
loop_
_entity_poly.entity_id
_entity_poly.type
_entity_poly.pdbx_seq_one_letter_code
_entity_poly.pdbx_strand_id
1 'polypeptide(L)'
;MIERYTLPEMAAIWSPDNKFRIWLDIEIFACEALAKRKEIPQSAVNTMKKKAGFNIARINKIEREVKHDVIAFLTSVAEHVGDAARYMHLGMTSSDVLDTALAVQLQEAADLILRQMKLFRTALKKKARKYKNTPVVGRSHGIHAEP
;
A
#
# COMPACT_ATOMS: atom_id res chain seq x y z
N MET A 1 -6.65 11.76 -8.72
CA MET A 1 -6.28 13.15 -8.36
C MET A 1 -5.18 13.59 -9.31
N ILE A 2 -5.18 14.84 -9.79
CA ILE A 2 -4.10 15.30 -10.67
C ILE A 2 -2.80 15.52 -9.86
N GLU A 3 -1.66 15.46 -10.54
CA GLU A 3 -0.33 15.63 -9.93
C GLU A 3 -0.23 16.90 -9.10
N ARG A 4 -0.81 18.01 -9.58
CA ARG A 4 -0.83 19.32 -8.91
C ARG A 4 -1.30 19.29 -7.44
N TYR A 5 -2.21 18.39 -7.10
CA TYR A 5 -2.79 18.31 -5.75
C TYR A 5 -2.36 17.06 -4.98
N THR A 6 -1.63 16.15 -5.61
CA THR A 6 -1.21 14.90 -4.97
C THR A 6 0.10 15.13 -4.25
N LEU A 7 0.13 14.93 -2.93
CA LEU A 7 1.37 14.98 -2.17
C LEU A 7 2.27 13.80 -2.57
N PRO A 8 3.59 13.99 -2.73
CA PRO A 8 4.50 12.91 -3.16
C PRO A 8 4.44 11.66 -2.28
N GLU A 9 4.31 11.84 -0.96
CA GLU A 9 4.13 10.75 0.02
C GLU A 9 2.87 9.92 -0.21
N MET A 10 1.75 10.56 -0.57
CA MET A 10 0.52 9.84 -0.90
C MET A 10 0.63 9.17 -2.27
N ALA A 11 1.24 9.84 -3.26
CA ALA A 11 1.46 9.26 -4.58
C ALA A 11 2.33 7.99 -4.52
N ALA A 12 3.36 7.99 -3.67
CA ALA A 12 4.26 6.85 -3.49
C ALA A 12 3.53 5.59 -3.04
N ILE A 13 2.54 5.70 -2.14
CA ILE A 13 1.73 4.57 -1.65
C ILE A 13 1.00 3.87 -2.80
N TRP A 14 0.44 4.65 -3.72
CA TRP A 14 -0.34 4.15 -4.86
C TRP A 14 0.52 3.87 -6.10
N SER A 15 1.83 4.02 -6.00
CA SER A 15 2.73 3.77 -7.11
C SER A 15 2.78 2.28 -7.47
N PRO A 16 3.00 1.92 -8.75
CA PRO A 16 3.17 0.53 -9.15
C PRO A 16 4.32 -0.17 -8.42
N ASP A 17 5.39 0.56 -8.12
CA ASP A 17 6.53 0.05 -7.36
C ASP A 17 6.10 -0.40 -5.95
N ASN A 18 5.40 0.46 -5.21
CA ASN A 18 4.89 0.11 -3.89
C ASN A 18 3.89 -1.05 -3.94
N LYS A 19 2.97 -1.02 -4.92
CA LYS A 19 2.00 -2.10 -5.15
C LYS A 19 2.68 -3.45 -5.32
N PHE A 20 3.64 -3.57 -6.25
CA PHE A 20 4.33 -4.82 -6.53
C PHE A 20 5.29 -5.24 -5.40
N ARG A 21 5.86 -4.29 -4.66
CA ARG A 21 6.60 -4.57 -3.43
C ARG A 21 5.72 -5.25 -2.39
N ILE A 22 4.53 -4.70 -2.13
CA ILE A 22 3.58 -5.29 -1.18
C ILE A 22 3.14 -6.69 -1.65
N TRP A 23 2.90 -6.87 -2.96
CA TRP A 23 2.57 -8.19 -3.51
C TRP A 23 3.68 -9.20 -3.27
N LEU A 24 4.94 -8.81 -3.50
CA LEU A 24 6.08 -9.67 -3.27
C LEU A 24 6.21 -10.08 -1.80
N ASP A 25 5.99 -9.12 -0.89
CA ASP A 25 6.00 -9.37 0.55
C ASP A 25 4.91 -10.38 0.93
N ILE A 26 3.67 -10.21 0.43
CA ILE A 26 2.55 -11.14 0.67
C ILE A 26 2.89 -12.55 0.18
N GLU A 27 3.42 -12.69 -1.03
CA GLU A 27 3.80 -13.99 -1.60
C GLU A 27 4.88 -14.68 -0.76
N ILE A 28 5.91 -13.92 -0.33
CA ILE A 28 6.96 -14.46 0.54
C ILE A 28 6.38 -14.89 1.89
N PHE A 29 5.49 -14.09 2.50
CA PHE A 29 4.86 -14.43 3.77
C PHE A 29 3.94 -15.66 3.65
N ALA A 30 3.23 -15.82 2.53
CA ALA A 30 2.45 -17.02 2.26
C ALA A 30 3.37 -18.26 2.19
N CYS A 31 4.48 -18.18 1.46
CA CYS A 31 5.47 -19.26 1.40
C CYS A 31 6.11 -19.54 2.76
N GLU A 32 6.40 -18.52 3.58
CA GLU A 32 6.86 -18.72 4.96
C GLU A 32 5.86 -19.51 5.81
N ALA A 33 4.57 -19.19 5.69
CA ALA A 33 3.52 -19.90 6.41
C ALA A 33 3.42 -21.37 5.96
N LEU A 34 3.51 -21.63 4.66
CA LEU A 34 3.55 -23.00 4.11
C LEU A 34 4.79 -23.77 4.58
N ALA A 35 5.96 -23.12 4.66
CA ALA A 35 7.18 -23.75 5.15
C ALA A 35 7.09 -24.09 6.65
N LYS A 36 6.48 -23.21 7.46
CA LYS A 36 6.18 -23.49 8.88
C LYS A 36 5.25 -24.69 9.05
N ARG A 37 4.31 -24.86 8.11
CA ARG A 37 3.40 -26.02 8.02
C ARG A 37 4.05 -27.27 7.41
N LYS A 38 5.32 -27.20 7.00
CA LYS A 38 6.09 -28.28 6.34
C LYS A 38 5.53 -28.72 4.99
N GLU A 39 4.74 -27.88 4.33
CA GLU A 39 4.16 -28.16 3.00
C GLU A 39 5.14 -27.84 1.87
N ILE A 40 6.07 -26.91 2.11
CA ILE A 40 7.17 -26.58 1.20
C ILE A 40 8.51 -26.59 1.96
N PRO A 41 9.65 -26.82 1.28
CA PRO A 41 10.94 -26.83 1.95
C PRO A 41 11.38 -25.43 2.36
N GLN A 42 11.95 -25.28 3.56
CA GLN A 42 12.47 -24.00 4.06
C GLN A 42 13.57 -23.40 3.17
N SER A 43 14.31 -24.24 2.45
CA SER A 43 15.31 -23.80 1.47
C SER A 43 14.71 -23.01 0.29
N ALA A 44 13.46 -23.30 -0.11
CA ALA A 44 12.76 -22.53 -1.13
C ALA A 44 12.49 -21.10 -0.67
N VAL A 45 11.99 -20.94 0.56
CA VAL A 45 11.75 -19.61 1.17
C VAL A 45 13.04 -18.82 1.32
N ASN A 46 14.13 -19.47 1.75
CA ASN A 46 15.44 -18.81 1.86
C ASN A 46 15.95 -18.32 0.48
N THR A 47 15.69 -19.11 -0.57
CA THR A 47 16.04 -18.74 -1.95
C THR A 47 15.21 -17.55 -2.41
N MET A 48 13.89 -17.56 -2.16
CA MET A 48 12.99 -16.44 -2.46
C MET A 48 13.48 -15.17 -1.75
N LYS A 49 13.68 -15.19 -0.44
CA LYS A 49 14.14 -14.00 0.30
C LYS A 49 15.45 -13.40 -0.22
N LYS A 50 16.34 -14.23 -0.77
CA LYS A 50 17.64 -13.79 -1.30
C LYS A 50 17.56 -13.23 -2.71
N LYS A 51 16.65 -13.75 -3.55
CA LYS A 51 16.62 -13.48 -5.00
C LYS A 51 15.35 -12.79 -5.48
N ALA A 52 14.29 -12.78 -4.69
CA ALA A 52 13.01 -12.24 -5.07
C ALA A 52 13.14 -10.76 -5.43
N GLY A 53 12.60 -10.44 -6.61
CA GLY A 53 12.61 -9.11 -7.19
C GLY A 53 11.65 -9.11 -8.37
N PHE A 54 11.32 -7.92 -8.84
CA PHE A 54 10.44 -7.73 -9.98
C PHE A 54 10.94 -6.59 -10.85
N ASN A 55 10.51 -6.57 -12.11
CA ASN A 55 10.77 -5.49 -13.03
C ASN A 55 9.46 -5.00 -13.63
N ILE A 56 9.06 -3.77 -13.32
CA ILE A 56 7.77 -3.19 -13.73
C ILE A 56 7.62 -3.16 -15.26
N ALA A 57 8.68 -2.82 -15.99
CA ALA A 57 8.66 -2.83 -17.45
C ALA A 57 8.46 -4.25 -18.01
N ARG A 58 9.06 -5.26 -17.36
CA ARG A 58 8.87 -6.67 -17.71
C ARG A 58 7.46 -7.15 -17.41
N ILE A 59 6.90 -6.81 -16.25
CA ILE A 59 5.51 -7.10 -15.87
C ILE A 59 4.56 -6.54 -16.92
N ASN A 60 4.69 -5.24 -17.25
CA ASN A 60 3.83 -4.58 -18.23
C ASN A 60 3.93 -5.23 -19.62
N LYS A 61 5.10 -5.76 -20.00
CA LYS A 61 5.27 -6.50 -21.26
C LYS A 61 4.50 -7.83 -21.22
N ILE A 62 4.66 -8.61 -20.16
CA ILE A 62 3.99 -9.90 -19.99
C ILE A 62 2.47 -9.71 -19.91
N GLU A 63 2.01 -8.71 -19.17
CA GLU A 63 0.58 -8.39 -19.01
C GLU A 63 -0.10 -8.10 -20.36
N ARG A 64 0.60 -7.46 -21.31
CA ARG A 64 0.07 -7.24 -22.66
C ARG A 64 -0.23 -8.55 -23.40
N GLU A 65 0.50 -9.61 -23.09
CA GLU A 65 0.35 -10.94 -23.70
C GLU A 65 -0.69 -11.76 -22.94
N VAL A 66 -0.56 -11.89 -21.62
CA VAL A 66 -1.42 -12.77 -20.79
C VAL A 66 -2.74 -12.13 -20.35
N LYS A 67 -2.87 -10.80 -20.48
CA LYS A 67 -4.05 -10.00 -20.08
C LYS A 67 -4.47 -10.18 -18.62
N HIS A 68 -3.51 -10.49 -17.75
CA HIS A 68 -3.73 -10.73 -16.32
C HIS A 68 -2.51 -10.24 -15.51
N ASP A 69 -2.72 -9.28 -14.63
CA ASP A 69 -1.65 -8.58 -13.89
C ASP A 69 -0.94 -9.47 -12.86
N VAL A 70 -1.66 -10.27 -12.06
CA VAL A 70 -1.06 -11.21 -11.10
C VAL A 70 -0.19 -12.26 -11.81
N ILE A 71 -0.66 -12.85 -12.91
CA ILE A 71 0.13 -13.80 -13.70
C ILE A 71 1.39 -13.12 -14.25
N ALA A 72 1.26 -11.90 -14.78
CA ALA A 72 2.39 -11.14 -15.28
C ALA A 72 3.43 -10.82 -14.20
N PHE A 73 2.96 -10.45 -13.01
CA PHE A 73 3.80 -10.23 -11.83
C PHE A 73 4.54 -11.51 -11.42
N LEU A 74 3.83 -12.62 -11.20
CA LEU A 74 4.44 -13.89 -10.79
C LEU A 74 5.45 -14.39 -11.82
N THR A 75 5.16 -14.22 -13.11
CA THR A 75 6.09 -14.56 -14.18
C THR A 75 7.37 -13.72 -14.09
N SER A 76 7.26 -12.41 -13.87
CA SER A 76 8.44 -11.56 -13.68
C SER A 76 9.24 -11.93 -12.44
N VAL A 77 8.60 -12.34 -11.34
CA VAL A 77 9.30 -12.77 -10.12
C VAL A 77 9.99 -14.13 -10.32
N ALA A 78 9.33 -15.05 -11.03
CA ALA A 78 9.90 -16.36 -11.35
C ALA A 78 11.21 -16.26 -12.15
N GLU A 79 11.33 -15.28 -13.05
CA GLU A 79 12.57 -15.00 -13.78
C GLU A 79 13.77 -14.67 -12.87
N HIS A 80 13.54 -14.16 -11.66
CA HIS A 80 14.58 -13.85 -10.68
C HIS A 80 14.85 -15.02 -9.72
N VAL A 81 13.78 -15.65 -9.24
CA VAL A 81 13.82 -16.67 -8.19
C VAL A 81 14.23 -18.05 -8.72
N GLY A 82 13.87 -18.38 -9.96
CA GLY A 82 14.08 -19.70 -10.57
C GLY A 82 13.13 -20.76 -10.00
N ASP A 83 13.58 -22.02 -9.91
CA ASP A 83 12.74 -23.17 -9.57
C ASP A 83 11.92 -23.04 -8.28
N ALA A 84 12.42 -22.28 -7.29
CA ALA A 84 11.69 -22.05 -6.05
C ALA A 84 10.35 -21.33 -6.29
N ALA A 85 10.20 -20.57 -7.39
CA ALA A 85 8.98 -19.84 -7.73
C ALA A 85 7.76 -20.76 -7.91
N ARG A 86 7.95 -22.06 -8.16
CA ARG A 86 6.86 -23.06 -8.25
C ARG A 86 5.97 -23.14 -7.00
N TYR A 87 6.47 -22.65 -5.86
CA TYR A 87 5.75 -22.63 -4.59
C TYR A 87 5.08 -21.28 -4.30
N MET A 88 5.36 -20.24 -5.10
CA MET A 88 4.69 -18.95 -4.98
C MET A 88 3.25 -19.08 -5.46
N HIS A 89 2.35 -18.35 -4.82
CA HIS A 89 0.92 -18.36 -5.08
C HIS A 89 0.22 -19.71 -4.84
N LEU A 90 0.90 -20.69 -4.22
CA LEU A 90 0.35 -22.02 -4.00
C LEU A 90 -0.83 -21.96 -3.02
N GLY A 91 -2.01 -22.36 -3.49
CA GLY A 91 -3.24 -22.39 -2.68
C GLY A 91 -3.91 -21.02 -2.50
N MET A 92 -3.41 -19.98 -3.18
CA MET A 92 -4.02 -18.65 -3.19
C MET A 92 -4.76 -18.40 -4.50
N THR A 93 -5.68 -17.46 -4.45
CA THR A 93 -6.30 -16.82 -5.61
C THR A 93 -5.72 -15.42 -5.78
N SER A 94 -5.93 -14.81 -6.95
CA SER A 94 -5.52 -13.42 -7.22
C SER A 94 -6.00 -12.46 -6.12
N SER A 95 -7.25 -12.60 -5.66
CA SER A 95 -7.85 -11.72 -4.65
C SER A 95 -7.15 -11.77 -3.30
N ASP A 96 -6.58 -12.92 -2.91
CA ASP A 96 -5.82 -13.02 -1.65
C ASP A 96 -4.64 -12.05 -1.65
N VAL A 97 -4.03 -11.80 -2.81
CA VAL A 97 -2.95 -10.83 -2.98
C VAL A 97 -3.51 -9.42 -3.18
N LEU A 98 -4.49 -9.26 -4.07
CA LEU A 98 -5.05 -7.94 -4.43
C LEU A 98 -5.67 -7.23 -3.23
N ASP A 99 -6.55 -7.92 -2.51
CA ASP A 99 -7.33 -7.31 -1.43
C ASP A 99 -6.46 -7.07 -0.19
N THR A 100 -5.55 -7.99 0.11
CA THR A 100 -4.55 -7.80 1.17
C THR A 100 -3.63 -6.62 0.85
N ALA A 101 -3.17 -6.49 -0.39
CA ALA A 101 -2.33 -5.37 -0.81
C ALA A 101 -3.08 -4.03 -0.71
N LEU A 102 -4.35 -4.00 -1.11
CA LEU A 102 -5.20 -2.83 -0.96
C LEU A 102 -5.36 -2.46 0.52
N ALA A 103 -5.59 -3.43 1.41
CA ALA A 103 -5.70 -3.19 2.84
C ALA A 103 -4.42 -2.57 3.41
N VAL A 104 -3.25 -3.06 3.00
CA VAL A 104 -1.95 -2.49 3.38
C VAL A 104 -1.81 -1.05 2.88
N GLN A 105 -2.11 -0.78 1.60
CA GLN A 105 -2.04 0.59 1.05
C GLN A 105 -3.01 1.55 1.75
N LEU A 106 -4.22 1.09 2.10
CA LEU A 106 -5.18 1.87 2.88
C LEU A 106 -4.67 2.19 4.28
N GLN A 107 -3.98 1.25 4.93
CA GLN A 107 -3.34 1.48 6.22
C GLN A 107 -2.20 2.51 6.10
N GLU A 108 -1.32 2.37 5.12
CA GLU A 108 -0.24 3.34 4.84
C GLU A 108 -0.82 4.76 4.62
N ALA A 109 -1.92 4.86 3.86
CA ALA A 109 -2.58 6.13 3.58
C ALA A 109 -3.26 6.71 4.84
N ALA A 110 -3.92 5.86 5.64
CA ALA A 110 -4.54 6.26 6.89
C ALA A 110 -3.51 6.83 7.88
N ASP A 111 -2.31 6.21 7.95
CA ASP A 111 -1.23 6.70 8.79
C ASP A 111 -0.77 8.10 8.38
N LEU A 112 -0.67 8.40 7.08
CA LEU A 112 -0.39 9.76 6.59
C LEU A 112 -1.46 10.75 7.04
N ILE A 113 -2.73 10.40 6.84
CA ILE A 113 -3.87 11.26 7.18
C ILE A 113 -3.88 11.53 8.69
N LEU A 114 -3.70 10.51 9.52
CA LEU A 114 -3.67 10.65 10.98
C LEU A 114 -2.52 11.55 11.44
N ARG A 115 -1.35 11.50 10.81
CA ARG A 115 -0.25 12.44 11.08
C ARG A 115 -0.67 13.88 10.78
N GLN A 116 -1.26 14.13 9.62
CA GLN A 116 -1.72 15.47 9.22
C GLN A 116 -2.85 15.98 10.13
N MET A 117 -3.79 15.12 10.53
CA MET A 117 -4.86 15.46 11.48
C MET A 117 -4.31 15.92 12.83
N LYS A 118 -3.23 15.29 13.34
CA LYS A 118 -2.58 15.71 14.59
C LYS A 118 -1.96 17.11 14.48
N LEU A 119 -1.33 17.43 13.34
CA LEU A 119 -0.79 18.75 13.07
C LEU A 119 -1.90 19.80 12.97
N PHE A 120 -2.94 19.51 12.20
CA PHE A 120 -4.11 20.37 12.06
C PHE A 120 -4.77 20.67 13.40
N ARG A 121 -5.03 19.62 14.22
CA ARG A 121 -5.58 19.77 15.57
C ARG A 121 -4.73 20.69 16.44
N THR A 122 -3.40 20.58 16.34
CA THR A 122 -2.46 21.41 17.10
C THR A 122 -2.52 22.87 16.66
N ALA A 123 -2.52 23.13 15.35
CA ALA A 123 -2.65 24.47 14.78
C ALA A 123 -4.00 25.12 15.17
N LEU A 124 -5.10 24.36 15.06
CA LEU A 124 -6.43 24.81 15.45
C LEU A 124 -6.49 25.14 16.94
N LYS A 125 -5.96 24.27 17.81
CA LYS A 125 -5.88 24.51 19.27
C LYS A 125 -5.12 25.79 19.58
N LYS A 126 -4.01 26.05 18.90
CA LYS A 126 -3.21 27.28 19.08
C LYS A 126 -4.03 28.52 18.72
N LYS A 127 -4.74 28.50 17.59
CA LYS A 127 -5.59 29.61 17.15
C LYS A 127 -6.77 29.82 18.10
N ALA A 128 -7.48 28.76 18.47
CA ALA A 128 -8.61 28.81 19.40
C ALA A 128 -8.20 29.41 20.76
N ARG A 129 -7.04 29.03 21.31
CA ARG A 129 -6.53 29.63 22.55
C ARG A 129 -6.12 31.09 22.39
N LYS A 130 -5.47 31.45 21.27
CA LYS A 130 -5.06 32.83 21.00
C LYS A 130 -6.25 33.79 20.93
N TYR A 131 -7.32 33.37 20.27
CA TYR A 131 -8.51 34.20 20.03
C TYR A 131 -9.67 33.88 21.00
N LYS A 132 -9.40 33.18 22.10
CA LYS A 132 -10.41 32.70 23.04
C LYS A 132 -11.33 33.81 23.56
N ASN A 133 -10.76 34.98 23.81
CA ASN A 133 -11.47 36.13 24.37
C ASN A 133 -11.68 37.25 23.34
N THR A 134 -11.52 36.96 22.04
CA THR A 134 -11.78 37.92 20.98
C THR A 134 -13.28 37.95 20.72
N PRO A 135 -14.00 39.05 21.02
CA PRO A 135 -15.42 39.13 20.74
C PRO A 135 -15.64 39.04 19.22
N VAL A 136 -16.58 38.19 18.81
CA VAL A 136 -16.96 38.00 17.40
C VAL A 136 -18.48 37.88 17.33
N VAL A 137 -19.10 38.47 16.31
CA VAL A 137 -20.55 38.34 16.15
C VAL A 137 -20.89 36.89 15.78
N GLY A 138 -21.67 36.22 16.63
CA GLY A 138 -22.26 34.93 16.30
C GLY A 138 -23.20 35.05 15.10
N ARG A 139 -23.30 33.99 14.29
CA ARG A 139 -24.22 33.95 13.15
C ARG A 139 -25.03 32.66 13.12
N SER A 140 -26.35 32.78 13.07
CA SER A 140 -27.29 31.69 12.77
C SER A 140 -28.01 32.02 11.46
N HIS A 141 -28.18 31.03 10.56
CA HIS A 141 -28.71 31.27 9.20
C HIS A 141 -28.00 32.39 8.41
N GLY A 142 -26.76 32.73 8.76
CA GLY A 142 -26.01 33.84 8.18
C GLY A 142 -26.35 35.24 8.74
N ILE A 143 -27.31 35.35 9.66
CA ILE A 143 -27.75 36.60 10.30
C ILE A 143 -27.03 36.79 11.64
N HIS A 144 -26.74 38.05 11.99
CA HIS A 144 -26.14 38.39 13.28
C HIS A 144 -27.04 37.94 14.44
N ALA A 145 -26.44 37.23 15.39
CA ALA A 145 -27.06 36.82 16.64
C ALA A 145 -26.38 37.56 17.82
N GLU A 146 -25.81 36.82 18.76
CA GLU A 146 -25.13 37.37 19.94
C GLU A 146 -23.60 37.13 19.88
N PRO A 147 -22.78 37.98 20.53
CA PRO A 147 -21.33 37.79 20.69
C PRO A 147 -20.92 36.62 21.59
#